data_AF-A0A2R6EXT9-F1
#
_entry.id   AF-A0A2R6EXT9-F1
#
_cell.length_a   1.000
_cell.length_b   1.000
_cell.length_c   1.000
_cell.angle_alpha   90.00
_cell.angle_beta   90.00
_cell.angle_gamma   90.00
#
_symmetry.space_group_name_H-M   'P 1'
#
loop_
_entity.id
_entity.type
_entity.pdbx_description
1 polymer ?
#
loop_
_entity_poly.entity_id
_entity_poly.type
_entity_poly.pdbx_seq_one_letter_code
_entity_poly.pdbx_strand_id
1 'polypeptide(L)' 'MSDLEEEYQLDYFEENGFHRMECTECGAAFWTREESRTTCGEPPCDTYTFIDNPGFDEELTLEETRERFLSFFEERDHE' A
#
# COMPACT_ATOMS: atom_id res chain seq x y z
N MET A 1 -21.77 -3.80 -7.51
CA MET A 1 -20.35 -4.17 -7.59
C MET A 1 -19.81 -3.44 -8.81
N SER A 2 -18.66 -2.76 -8.66
CA SER A 2 -18.07 -1.95 -9.71
C SER A 2 -17.80 -2.80 -10.95
N ASP A 3 -18.07 -2.28 -12.15
CA ASP A 3 -17.81 -2.95 -13.44
C ASP A 3 -16.31 -3.26 -13.68
N LEU A 4 -15.42 -2.84 -12.77
CA LEU A 4 -13.97 -2.96 -12.86
C LEU A 4 -13.36 -4.01 -11.90
N GLU A 5 -14.17 -4.85 -11.25
CA GLU A 5 -13.65 -5.82 -10.27
C GLU A 5 -12.61 -6.79 -10.84
N GLU A 6 -12.77 -7.19 -12.10
CA GLU A 6 -11.81 -8.02 -12.82
C GLU A 6 -10.48 -7.28 -13.04
N GLU A 7 -10.51 -5.99 -13.36
CA GLU A 7 -9.32 -5.16 -13.61
C GLU A 7 -8.42 -4.97 -12.37
N TYR A 8 -8.98 -5.18 -11.17
CA TYR A 8 -8.24 -5.06 -9.91
C TYR A 8 -7.66 -6.39 -9.39
N GLN A 9 -7.97 -7.52 -10.04
CA GLN A 9 -7.43 -8.83 -9.70
C GLN A 9 -6.17 -9.10 -10.52
N LEU A 10 -5.08 -8.49 -10.09
CA LEU A 10 -3.78 -8.63 -10.75
C LEU A 10 -3.11 -9.95 -10.33
N ASP A 11 -2.56 -10.70 -11.29
CA ASP A 11 -1.78 -11.93 -11.03
C ASP A 11 -0.68 -11.69 -9.98
N TYR A 12 -0.05 -10.51 -10.03
CA TYR A 12 0.97 -10.11 -9.06
C TYR A 12 0.50 -10.22 -7.60
N PHE A 13 -0.76 -9.88 -7.31
CA PHE A 13 -1.30 -9.97 -5.96
C PHE A 13 -1.46 -11.42 -5.51
N GLU A 14 -2.02 -12.28 -6.36
CA GLU A 14 -2.15 -13.71 -6.08
C GLU A 14 -0.78 -14.36 -5.86
N GLU A 15 0.17 -14.09 -6.76
CA GLU A 15 1.51 -14.67 -6.73
C GLU A 15 2.35 -14.21 -5.53
N ASN A 16 2.08 -13.02 -4.97
CA ASN A 16 2.88 -12.42 -3.89
C ASN A 16 2.19 -12.44 -2.52
N GLY A 17 1.14 -13.24 -2.37
CA GLY A 17 0.46 -13.48 -1.09
C GLY A 17 -0.34 -12.28 -0.60
N PHE A 18 -0.98 -11.55 -1.52
CA PHE A 18 -1.99 -10.56 -1.17
C PHE A 18 -3.37 -11.22 -1.16
N HIS A 19 -4.19 -10.79 -0.21
CA HIS A 19 -5.57 -11.24 -0.04
C HIS A 19 -6.49 -10.05 -0.24
N ARG A 20 -7.53 -10.24 -1.07
CA ARG A 20 -8.59 -9.26 -1.22
C ARG A 20 -9.61 -9.42 -0.10
N MET A 21 -9.85 -8.35 0.64
CA MET A 21 -10.74 -8.32 1.80
C MET A 21 -11.72 -7.16 1.66
N GLU A 22 -12.79 -7.18 2.46
CA GLU A 22 -13.74 -6.08 2.57
C GLU A 22 -13.60 -5.43 3.95
N CYS A 23 -13.46 -4.10 3.96
CA CYS A 23 -13.31 -3.34 5.19
C CYS A 23 -14.59 -3.40 6.03
N THR A 24 -14.47 -3.82 7.29
CA THR A 24 -15.63 -3.97 8.19
C THR A 24 -16.29 -2.64 8.57
N GLU A 25 -15.62 -1.51 8.39
CA GLU A 25 -16.16 -0.18 8.75
C GLU A 25 -16.85 0.53 7.58
N CYS A 26 -16.28 0.46 6.37
CA CYS A 26 -16.77 1.23 5.22
C CYS A 26 -17.21 0.38 4.03
N GLY A 27 -17.00 -0.94 4.06
CA GLY A 27 -17.36 -1.85 2.97
C GLY A 27 -16.48 -1.75 1.72
N ALA A 28 -15.39 -0.98 1.76
CA ALA A 28 -14.45 -0.89 0.65
C ALA A 28 -13.64 -2.19 0.51
N ALA A 29 -13.45 -2.65 -0.73
CA ALA A 29 -12.49 -3.72 -1.01
C ALA A 29 -11.06 -3.19 -0.88
N PHE A 30 -10.17 -3.97 -0.27
CA PHE A 30 -8.75 -3.64 -0.15
C PHE A 30 -7.89 -4.89 -0.27
N TRP A 31 -6.61 -4.70 -0.61
CA TRP A 31 -5.63 -5.78 -0.70
C TRP A 31 -4.64 -5.66 0.44
N THR A 32 -4.33 -6.79 1.08
CA THR A 32 -3.39 -6.85 2.21
C THR A 32 -2.62 -8.16 2.19
N ARG A 33 -1.37 -8.15 2.67
CA ARG A 33 -0.61 -9.39 2.93
C ARG A 33 -0.83 -9.91 4.35
N GLU A 34 -1.50 -9.13 5.19
CA GLU A 34 -1.85 -9.50 6.55
C GLU A 34 -3.26 -10.09 6.58
N GLU A 35 -3.36 -11.43 6.67
CA GLU A 35 -4.64 -12.16 6.68
C GLU A 35 -5.55 -11.80 7.87
N SER A 36 -4.98 -11.31 8.98
CA SER A 36 -5.73 -10.90 10.17
C SER A 36 -6.37 -9.52 10.06
N ARG A 37 -6.03 -8.73 9.04
CA ARG A 37 -6.47 -7.34 8.92
C ARG A 37 -7.94 -7.25 8.54
N THR A 38 -8.69 -6.38 9.22
CA THR A 38 -10.14 -6.19 8.99
C THR A 38 -10.51 -4.81 8.46
N THR A 39 -9.58 -3.85 8.47
CA THR A 39 -9.79 -2.44 8.08
C THR A 39 -8.88 -2.05 6.91
N CYS A 40 -9.33 -1.10 6.07
CA CYS A 40 -8.63 -0.74 4.83
C CYS A 40 -7.38 0.14 4.99
N GLY A 41 -7.09 0.69 6.17
CA GLY A 41 -5.96 1.60 6.38
C GLY A 41 -6.23 3.08 6.15
N GLU A 42 -7.39 3.40 5.57
CA GLU A 42 -7.77 4.78 5.29
C GLU A 42 -8.59 5.37 6.45
N PRO A 43 -8.30 6.62 6.88
CA PRO A 43 -9.20 7.35 7.77
C PRO A 43 -10.62 7.45 7.18
N PRO A 44 -11.69 7.28 7.98
CA PRO A 44 -11.69 7.16 9.44
C PRO A 44 -11.50 5.73 9.98
N CYS A 45 -11.40 4.71 9.11
CA CYS A 45 -11.38 3.30 9.51
C CYS A 45 -10.09 2.92 10.28
N ASP A 46 -9.00 3.65 10.03
CA ASP A 46 -7.73 3.53 10.74
C ASP A 46 -7.17 4.93 11.06
N THR A 47 -6.22 4.97 12.00
CA THR A 47 -5.53 6.20 12.41
C THR A 47 -4.03 6.12 12.12
N TYR A 48 -3.35 7.27 12.11
CA TYR A 48 -1.91 7.30 11.87
C TYR A 48 -1.15 6.66 13.04
N THR A 49 -0.46 5.57 12.75
CA THR A 49 0.37 4.82 13.72
C THR A 49 1.84 5.20 13.68
N PHE A 50 2.25 6.04 12.72
CA PHE A 50 3.65 6.38 12.48
C PHE A 50 4.16 7.59 13.29
N ILE A 51 3.27 8.31 13.97
CA ILE A 51 3.66 9.43 14.85
C ILE A 51 4.42 8.83 16.05
N ASP A 52 5.64 9.31 16.28
CA ASP A 52 6.58 8.76 17.27
C ASP A 52 6.98 7.29 17.06
N ASN A 53 6.66 6.71 15.90
CA ASN A 53 6.96 5.33 15.53
C ASN A 53 7.24 5.26 14.02
N PRO A 54 8.42 5.74 13.56
CA PRO A 54 8.70 5.89 12.14
C PRO A 54 8.62 4.55 11.39
N GLY A 55 8.05 4.58 10.19
CA GLY A 55 7.90 3.38 9.35
C GLY A 55 9.16 2.97 8.58
N PHE A 56 10.22 3.77 8.65
CA PHE A 56 11.53 3.49 8.04
C PHE A 56 12.59 3.41 9.14
N ASP A 57 13.60 2.57 8.93
CA ASP A 57 14.76 2.46 9.83
C ASP A 57 15.66 3.71 9.79
N GLU A 58 15.63 4.45 8.67
CA GLU A 58 16.46 5.63 8.40
C GLU A 58 15.60 6.89 8.34
N GLU A 59 16.08 7.99 8.94
CA GLU A 59 15.52 9.32 8.72
C GLU A 59 15.97 9.84 7.35
N LEU A 60 15.02 10.28 6.53
CA LEU A 60 15.28 10.83 5.20
C LEU A 60 14.91 12.31 5.16
N THR A 61 15.82 13.13 4.64
CA THR A 61 15.49 14.49 4.23
C THR A 61 14.63 14.50 2.97
N LEU A 62 14.08 15.67 2.62
CA LEU A 62 13.29 15.85 1.40
C LEU A 62 14.12 15.56 0.13
N GLU A 63 15.39 15.98 0.12
CA GLU A 63 16.29 15.76 -1.02
C GLU A 63 16.62 14.27 -1.15
N GLU A 64 17.02 13.62 -0.06
CA GLU A 64 17.33 12.18 -0.07
C GLU A 64 16.13 11.31 -0.47
N THR A 65 14.93 11.66 -0.01
CA THR A 65 13.69 10.96 -0.40
C THR A 65 13.45 11.07 -1.90
N ARG A 66 13.66 12.27 -2.46
CA ARG A 66 13.48 12.52 -3.90
C ARG A 66 14.48 11.71 -4.71
N GLU A 67 15.76 11.83 -4.41
CA GLU A 67 16.81 11.13 -5.15
C GLU A 67 16.63 9.61 -5.05
N ARG A 68 16.27 9.08 -3.87
CA ARG A 68 16.03 7.64 -3.70
C ARG A 68 14.88 7.12 -4.56
N PHE A 69 13.81 7.90 -4.71
CA PHE A 69 12.71 7.54 -5.61
C PHE A 69 13.12 7.64 -7.08
N LEU A 70 13.76 8.74 -7.50
CA LEU A 70 14.15 8.97 -8.88
C LEU A 70 15.16 7.92 -9.36
N SER A 71 16.27 7.74 -8.62
CA SER A 71 17.31 6.79 -9.00
C SER A 71 16.79 5.35 -9.05
N PHE A 72 15.85 4.96 -8.19
CA PHE A 72 15.23 3.63 -8.25
C PHE A 72 14.57 3.36 -9.62
N PHE A 73 13.88 4.35 -10.20
CA PHE A 73 13.23 4.19 -11.49
C PHE A 73 14.20 4.41 -12.67
N GLU A 74 15.16 5.35 -12.56
CA GLU A 74 16.23 5.54 -13.56
C GLU A 74 17.04 4.26 -13.79
N GLU A 75 17.39 3.53 -12.72
CA GLU A 75 18.07 2.23 -12.78
C GLU A 75 17.24 1.13 -13.47
N ARG A 76 15.95 1.38 -13.72
CA ARG A 76 14.98 0.47 -14.35
C ARG A 76 14.51 0.99 -15.71
N ASP A 77 15.34 1.81 -16.35
CA ASP A 77 15.12 2.34 -17.69
C ASP A 77 13.92 3.31 -17.81
N HIS A 78 13.60 4.03 -16.72
CA HIS A 78 12.66 5.14 -16.74
C HIS A 78 13.43 6.48 -16.71
N GLU A 79 13.39 7.25 -17.81
CA GLU A 79 13.95 8.62 -17.91
C GLU A 79 12.93 9.72 -17.55
#